data_AF-A0A382EXM9-F1
#
_entry.id   AF-A0A382EXM9-F1
#
_cell.length_a   1.000
_cell.length_b   1.000
_cell.length_c   1.000
_cell.angle_alpha   90.00
_cell.angle_beta   90.00
_cell.angle_gamma   90.00
#
_symmetry.space_group_name_H-M   'P 1'
#
loop_
_entity.id
_entity.type
_entity.pdbx_description
1 polymer ?
#
loop_
_entity_poly.entity_id
_entity_poly.type
_entity_poly.pdbx_seq_one_letter_code
_entity_poly.pdbx_strand_id
1 'polypeptide(L)'
;MSDDQVNKQKRKKRRRRRIQIIVAYIAVAIGLAWFFESQATTTVIFIRHAEKDLTQLDNPGLSDQGRVRVAELTRQLIDADVVAGIDAIYSTSYRRNTETVQPLAKILNLEINYYNPTENEEVLENILNNHKGKIILVVAHSNTVP
;
A
#
# COMPACT_ATOMS: atom_id res chain seq x y z
N MET A 1 60.69 -25.29 -3.98
CA MET A 1 59.24 -25.16 -4.29
C MET A 1 59.14 -24.66 -5.73
N SER A 2 58.44 -25.35 -6.65
CA SER A 2 58.47 -24.98 -8.09
C SER A 2 57.62 -23.72 -8.38
N ASP A 3 58.00 -22.95 -9.40
CA ASP A 3 57.30 -21.72 -9.82
C ASP A 3 55.80 -21.93 -10.09
N ASP A 4 55.45 -23.14 -10.53
CA ASP A 4 54.09 -23.56 -10.82
C ASP A 4 53.22 -23.66 -9.56
N GLN A 5 53.81 -24.09 -8.44
CA GLN A 5 53.16 -24.12 -7.12
C GLN A 5 52.93 -22.69 -6.60
N VAL A 6 53.91 -21.80 -6.79
CA VAL A 6 53.81 -20.38 -6.40
C VAL A 6 52.71 -19.67 -7.20
N ASN A 7 52.59 -19.95 -8.50
CA ASN A 7 51.59 -19.32 -9.37
C ASN A 7 50.17 -19.84 -9.07
N LYS A 8 50.00 -21.14 -8.80
CA LYS A 8 48.72 -21.73 -8.34
C LYS A 8 48.26 -21.12 -7.00
N GLN A 9 49.17 -20.93 -6.05
CA GLN A 9 48.86 -20.26 -4.77
C GLN A 9 48.44 -18.79 -4.97
N LYS A 10 49.14 -18.03 -5.83
CA LYS A 10 48.79 -16.64 -6.17
C LYS A 10 47.41 -16.54 -6.81
N ARG A 11 47.07 -17.43 -7.76
CA ARG A 11 45.73 -17.48 -8.40
C ARG A 11 44.63 -17.81 -7.40
N LYS A 12 44.84 -18.78 -6.50
CA LYS A 12 43.89 -19.14 -5.42
C LYS A 12 43.65 -17.98 -4.45
N LYS A 13 44.70 -17.23 -4.10
CA LYS A 13 44.61 -16.02 -3.25
C LYS A 13 43.83 -14.90 -3.94
N ARG A 14 44.07 -14.65 -5.24
CA ARG A 14 43.30 -13.66 -6.04
C ARG A 14 41.83 -14.06 -6.17
N ARG A 15 41.53 -15.32 -6.43
CA ARG A 15 40.15 -15.84 -6.51
C ARG A 15 39.43 -15.71 -5.17
N ARG A 16 40.08 -16.04 -4.05
CA ARG A 16 39.51 -15.84 -2.70
C ARG A 16 39.22 -14.37 -2.41
N ARG A 17 40.12 -13.45 -2.74
CA ARG A 17 39.89 -11.99 -2.58
C ARG A 17 38.70 -11.49 -3.41
N ARG A 18 38.58 -11.94 -4.67
CA ARG A 18 37.42 -11.59 -5.52
C ARG A 18 36.11 -12.11 -4.93
N ILE A 19 36.09 -13.35 -4.45
CA ILE A 19 34.91 -13.92 -3.78
C ILE A 19 34.57 -13.13 -2.52
N GLN A 20 35.55 -12.78 -1.69
CA GLN A 20 35.34 -11.96 -0.49
C GLN A 20 34.75 -10.59 -0.83
N ILE A 21 35.23 -9.93 -1.88
CA ILE A 21 34.69 -8.63 -2.33
C ILE A 21 33.25 -8.79 -2.81
N ILE A 22 32.94 -9.83 -3.59
CA ILE A 22 31.56 -10.08 -4.06
C ILE A 22 30.64 -10.35 -2.86
N VAL A 23 31.06 -11.18 -1.90
CA VAL A 23 30.27 -11.48 -0.70
C VAL A 23 30.05 -10.21 0.13
N ALA A 24 31.09 -9.38 0.32
CA ALA A 24 30.96 -8.12 1.03
C ALA A 24 30.00 -7.15 0.31
N TYR A 25 30.08 -7.05 -1.02
CA TYR A 25 29.18 -6.23 -1.82
C TYR A 25 27.72 -6.70 -1.67
N ILE A 26 27.47 -8.01 -1.77
CA ILE A 26 26.12 -8.57 -1.59
C ILE A 26 25.60 -8.30 -0.19
N ALA A 27 26.43 -8.48 0.85
CA ALA A 27 26.04 -8.20 2.23
C ALA A 27 25.66 -6.72 2.43
N VAL A 28 26.44 -5.80 1.85
CA VAL A 28 26.13 -4.35 1.89
C VAL A 28 24.85 -4.05 1.12
N ALA A 29 24.66 -4.62 -0.07
CA ALA A 29 23.45 -4.40 -0.86
C ALA A 29 22.19 -4.89 -0.13
N ILE A 30 22.25 -6.06 0.51
CA ILE A 30 21.15 -6.58 1.34
C ILE A 30 20.90 -5.65 2.53
N GLY A 31 21.95 -5.22 3.23
CA GLY A 31 21.83 -4.30 4.36
C GLY A 31 21.20 -2.95 3.98
N LEU A 32 21.59 -2.40 2.82
CA LEU A 32 21.00 -1.16 2.29
C LEU A 32 19.54 -1.36 1.90
N ALA A 33 19.19 -2.46 1.24
CA ALA A 33 17.80 -2.76 0.89
C ALA A 33 16.91 -2.82 2.14
N TRP A 34 17.35 -3.53 3.18
CA TRP A 34 16.64 -3.59 4.47
C TRP A 34 16.53 -2.23 5.16
N PHE A 35 17.58 -1.40 5.09
CA PHE A 35 17.57 -0.07 5.68
C PHE A 35 16.55 0.85 4.99
N PHE A 36 16.52 0.88 3.66
CA PHE A 36 15.56 1.70 2.91
C PHE A 36 14.11 1.23 3.10
N GLU A 37 13.88 -0.09 3.14
CA GLU A 37 12.56 -0.65 3.42
C GLU A 37 12.05 -0.25 4.81
N SER A 38 12.93 -0.18 5.81
CA SER A 38 12.56 0.22 7.18
C SER A 38 12.21 1.71 7.36
N GLN A 39 12.61 2.57 6.41
CA GLN A 39 12.42 4.03 6.49
C GLN A 39 11.22 4.52 5.65
N ALA A 40 10.50 3.63 4.97
CA ALA A 40 9.40 4.02 4.11
C ALA A 40 8.18 4.48 4.92
N THR A 41 7.67 5.68 4.62
CA THR A 41 6.50 6.25 5.30
C THR A 41 5.22 5.66 4.72
N THR A 42 4.39 5.03 5.56
CA THR A 42 3.03 4.61 5.18
C THR A 42 2.08 5.79 5.23
N THR A 43 1.32 6.01 4.16
CA THR A 43 0.32 7.08 4.08
C THR A 43 -1.07 6.46 4.16
N VAL A 44 -1.88 6.85 5.14
CA VAL A 44 -3.26 6.40 5.26
C VAL A 44 -4.20 7.56 4.97
N ILE A 45 -4.97 7.45 3.90
CA ILE A 45 -5.93 8.45 3.44
C ILE A 45 -7.31 8.00 3.91
N PHE A 46 -7.96 8.81 4.75
CA PHE A 46 -9.32 8.55 5.18
C PHE A 46 -10.30 9.38 4.36
N ILE A 47 -11.35 8.73 3.86
CA ILE A 47 -12.48 9.41 3.23
C ILE A 47 -13.79 9.01 3.90
N ARG A 48 -14.74 9.94 3.94
CA ARG A 48 -16.10 9.66 4.34
C ARG A 48 -16.92 9.17 3.13
N HIS A 49 -17.90 8.32 3.37
CA HIS A 49 -18.87 7.94 2.34
C HIS A 49 -19.58 9.16 1.74
N ALA A 50 -19.94 9.08 0.46
CA ALA A 50 -20.74 10.12 -0.20
C ALA A 50 -22.21 10.12 0.27
N GLU A 51 -22.99 11.09 -0.18
CA GLU A 51 -24.36 11.33 0.25
C GLU A 51 -25.24 10.08 0.03
N LYS A 52 -25.90 9.63 1.10
CA LYS A 52 -26.77 8.44 1.08
C LYS A 52 -28.18 8.80 0.62
N ASP A 53 -28.86 7.84 -0.01
CA ASP A 53 -30.28 7.92 -0.31
C ASP A 53 -31.10 7.73 0.98
N LEU A 54 -31.82 8.76 1.41
CA LEU A 54 -32.61 8.74 2.63
C LEU A 54 -33.97 8.05 2.48
N THR A 55 -34.38 7.71 1.26
CA THR A 55 -35.64 6.97 1.02
C THR A 55 -35.50 5.47 1.33
N GLN A 56 -34.26 4.97 1.39
CA GLN A 56 -33.93 3.60 1.78
C GLN A 56 -33.59 3.56 3.27
N LEU A 57 -34.37 2.78 4.04
CA LEU A 57 -34.21 2.71 5.49
C LEU A 57 -33.09 1.76 5.92
N ASP A 58 -32.96 0.61 5.25
CA ASP A 58 -31.95 -0.40 5.58
C ASP A 58 -30.77 -0.34 4.60
N ASN A 59 -29.56 -0.22 5.13
CA ASN A 59 -28.29 -0.10 4.40
C ASN A 59 -28.38 0.74 3.10
N PRO A 60 -28.74 2.04 3.20
CA PRO A 60 -28.96 2.87 2.02
C PRO A 60 -27.70 2.96 1.16
N GLY A 61 -27.89 2.91 -0.15
CA GLY A 61 -26.88 3.25 -1.14
C GLY A 61 -26.69 4.76 -1.28
N LEU A 62 -25.97 5.17 -2.32
CA LEU A 62 -25.73 6.57 -2.65
C LEU A 62 -26.94 7.22 -3.32
N SER A 63 -27.24 8.45 -2.93
CA SER A 63 -28.18 9.31 -3.65
C SER A 63 -27.61 9.74 -5.00
N ASP A 64 -28.43 10.34 -5.84
CA ASP A 64 -27.99 10.89 -7.14
C ASP A 64 -26.86 11.92 -6.96
N GLN A 65 -26.99 12.78 -5.95
CA GLN A 65 -25.96 13.73 -5.56
C GLN A 65 -24.69 13.02 -5.09
N GLY A 66 -24.82 11.96 -4.30
CA GLY A 66 -23.70 11.14 -3.85
C GLY A 66 -22.94 10.50 -5.00
N ARG A 67 -23.64 10.00 -6.03
CA ARG A 67 -23.01 9.42 -7.22
C ARG A 67 -22.24 10.46 -8.03
N VAL A 68 -22.78 11.67 -8.18
CA VAL A 68 -22.06 12.79 -8.82
C VAL A 68 -20.81 13.15 -8.02
N ARG A 69 -20.91 13.25 -6.70
CA ARG A 69 -19.76 13.53 -5.83
C ARG A 69 -18.68 12.45 -5.96
N VAL A 70 -19.05 11.17 -5.99
CA VAL A 70 -18.10 10.07 -6.17
C VAL A 70 -17.40 10.15 -7.51
N ALA A 71 -18.11 10.49 -8.59
CA ALA A 71 -17.51 10.68 -9.90
C ALA A 71 -16.46 11.80 -9.87
N GLU A 72 -16.79 12.95 -9.27
CA GLU A 72 -15.83 14.06 -9.13
C GLU A 72 -14.66 13.72 -8.21
N LEU A 73 -14.89 13.05 -7.08
CA LEU A 73 -13.82 12.60 -6.20
C LEU A 73 -12.86 11.66 -6.93
N THR A 74 -13.41 10.69 -7.65
CA THR A 74 -12.61 9.74 -8.45
C THR A 74 -11.78 10.49 -9.48
N ARG A 75 -12.38 11.45 -10.20
CA ARG A 75 -11.68 12.28 -11.18
C ARG A 75 -10.55 13.09 -10.53
N GLN A 76 -10.82 13.77 -9.42
CA GLN A 76 -9.82 14.58 -8.71
C GLN A 76 -8.66 13.74 -8.20
N LEU A 77 -8.95 12.56 -7.65
CA LEU A 77 -7.92 11.64 -7.16
C LEU A 77 -7.03 11.17 -8.31
N ILE A 78 -7.61 10.83 -9.47
CA ILE A 78 -6.86 10.45 -10.68
C ILE A 78 -5.99 11.61 -11.17
N ASP A 79 -6.57 12.80 -11.29
CA ASP A 79 -5.90 13.99 -11.82
C ASP A 79 -4.75 14.47 -10.92
N ALA A 80 -4.86 14.25 -9.60
CA ALA A 80 -3.86 14.68 -8.63
C ALA A 80 -2.61 13.78 -8.57
N ASP A 81 -2.53 12.72 -9.38
CA ASP A 81 -1.47 11.68 -9.37
C ASP A 81 -1.30 10.97 -8.01
N VAL A 82 -2.20 11.23 -7.04
CA VAL A 82 -2.29 10.52 -5.76
C VAL A 82 -2.72 9.07 -5.99
N VAL A 83 -3.48 8.82 -7.06
CA VAL A 83 -4.03 7.52 -7.42
C VAL A 83 -2.99 6.55 -7.95
N ALA A 84 -1.93 7.02 -8.62
CA ALA A 84 -0.85 6.15 -9.07
C ALA A 84 -0.12 5.45 -7.91
N GLY A 85 -0.28 5.93 -6.68
CA GLY A 85 0.32 5.36 -5.49
C GLY A 85 -0.62 4.58 -4.57
N ILE A 86 -1.94 4.53 -4.80
CA ILE A 86 -2.83 3.77 -3.91
C ILE A 86 -2.57 2.27 -4.09
N ASP A 87 -2.09 1.63 -3.03
CA ASP A 87 -1.73 0.22 -3.02
C ASP A 87 -2.85 -0.69 -2.52
N ALA A 88 -3.74 -0.17 -1.66
CA ALA A 88 -4.88 -0.93 -1.15
C ALA A 88 -6.05 -0.02 -0.74
N ILE A 89 -7.24 -0.59 -0.81
CA ILE A 89 -8.50 0.06 -0.41
C ILE A 89 -9.15 -0.76 0.70
N TYR A 90 -9.57 -0.09 1.77
CA TYR A 90 -10.32 -0.65 2.88
C TYR A 90 -11.67 0.05 3.01
N SER A 91 -12.72 -0.73 3.25
CA SER A 91 -14.08 -0.22 3.45
C SER A 91 -14.84 -1.15 4.36
N THR A 92 -15.84 -0.65 5.07
CA THR A 92 -16.86 -1.53 5.65
C THR A 92 -17.83 -2.00 4.57
N SER A 93 -18.59 -3.06 4.86
CA SER A 93 -19.53 -3.69 3.91
C SER A 93 -20.84 -2.91 3.70
N TYR A 94 -20.97 -1.73 4.31
CA TYR A 94 -22.11 -0.87 4.08
C TYR A 94 -22.16 -0.40 2.63
N ARG A 95 -23.34 -0.47 2.03
CA ARG A 95 -23.54 -0.22 0.60
C ARG A 95 -23.02 1.14 0.16
N ARG A 96 -23.35 2.20 0.90
CA ARG A 96 -22.82 3.56 0.68
C ARG A 96 -21.29 3.64 0.71
N ASN A 97 -20.63 2.87 1.58
CA ASN A 97 -19.17 2.88 1.67
C ASN A 97 -18.57 2.16 0.46
N THR A 98 -19.05 0.96 0.14
CA THR A 98 -18.64 0.22 -1.06
C THR A 98 -18.85 1.04 -2.32
N GLU A 99 -20.05 1.60 -2.53
CA GLU A 99 -20.37 2.41 -3.71
C GLU A 99 -19.52 3.69 -3.82
N THR A 100 -19.00 4.21 -2.70
CA THR A 100 -18.10 5.38 -2.70
C THR A 100 -16.73 5.04 -3.30
N VAL A 101 -16.16 3.88 -3.00
CA VAL A 101 -14.81 3.49 -3.50
C VAL A 101 -14.82 2.58 -4.70
N GLN A 102 -15.96 1.97 -5.02
CA GLN A 102 -16.08 1.00 -6.12
C GLN A 102 -15.56 1.54 -7.47
N PRO A 103 -15.84 2.80 -7.88
CA PRO A 103 -15.34 3.32 -9.14
C PRO A 103 -13.81 3.41 -9.15
N LEU A 104 -13.20 3.91 -8.08
CA LEU A 104 -11.76 4.02 -7.95
C LEU A 104 -11.08 2.65 -7.90
N ALA A 105 -11.64 1.70 -7.14
CA ALA A 105 -11.15 0.31 -7.08
C ALA A 105 -11.13 -0.35 -8.45
N LYS A 106 -12.17 -0.12 -9.28
CA LYS A 106 -12.22 -0.64 -10.65
C LYS A 106 -11.16 -0.02 -11.57
N ILE A 107 -10.95 1.29 -11.46
CA ILE A 107 -9.96 1.99 -12.29
C ILE A 107 -8.53 1.54 -11.93
N LEU A 108 -8.26 1.35 -10.64
CA LEU A 108 -6.98 0.89 -10.13
C LEU A 108 -6.77 -0.63 -10.21
N ASN A 109 -7.82 -1.38 -10.58
CA ASN A 109 -7.82 -2.85 -10.52
C ASN A 109 -7.40 -3.39 -9.14
N LEU A 110 -7.93 -2.78 -8.09
CA LEU A 110 -7.70 -3.18 -6.69
C LEU A 110 -8.95 -3.82 -6.10
N GLU A 111 -8.74 -4.81 -5.24
CA GLU A 111 -9.81 -5.37 -4.41
C GLU A 111 -10.14 -4.45 -3.24
N ILE A 112 -11.40 -4.49 -2.80
CA ILE A 112 -11.86 -3.79 -1.61
C ILE A 112 -11.69 -4.73 -0.41
N ASN A 113 -10.82 -4.37 0.52
CA ASN A 113 -10.61 -5.10 1.76
C ASN A 113 -11.69 -4.72 2.76
N TYR A 114 -12.62 -5.65 3.02
CA TYR A 114 -13.71 -5.40 3.94
C TYR A 114 -13.29 -5.55 5.39
N TYR A 115 -13.70 -4.60 6.23
CA TYR A 115 -13.46 -4.65 7.68
C TYR A 115 -14.72 -4.36 8.50
N ASN A 116 -14.68 -4.73 9.77
CA ASN A 116 -15.77 -4.49 10.71
C ASN A 116 -15.68 -3.05 11.28
N PRO A 117 -16.75 -2.24 11.21
CA PRO A 117 -16.77 -0.88 11.77
C PRO A 117 -16.40 -0.76 13.25
N THR A 118 -16.51 -1.84 14.03
CA THR A 118 -16.14 -1.86 15.45
C THR A 118 -14.66 -2.14 15.71
N GLU A 119 -13.91 -2.56 14.70
CA GLU A 119 -12.52 -3.05 14.80
C GLU A 119 -11.52 -2.06 14.16
N ASN A 120 -11.74 -0.76 14.35
CA ASN A 120 -10.91 0.28 13.70
C ASN A 120 -9.42 0.19 14.08
N GLU A 121 -9.12 -0.17 15.33
CA GLU A 121 -7.73 -0.34 15.82
C GLU A 121 -7.04 -1.51 15.12
N GLU A 122 -7.69 -2.67 15.04
CA GLU A 122 -7.14 -3.87 14.38
C GLU A 122 -6.84 -3.61 12.90
N VAL A 123 -7.72 -2.87 12.21
CA VAL A 123 -7.51 -2.50 10.81
C VAL A 123 -6.32 -1.57 10.66
N LEU A 124 -6.16 -0.59 11.55
CA LEU A 124 -5.01 0.31 11.51
C LEU A 124 -3.71 -0.45 11.80
N GLU A 125 -3.71 -1.36 12.78
CA GLU A 125 -2.55 -2.21 13.07
C GLU A 125 -2.19 -3.11 11.88
N ASN A 126 -3.18 -3.72 11.24
CA ASN A 126 -2.99 -4.51 10.03
C ASN A 126 -2.37 -3.66 8.92
N ILE A 127 -2.86 -2.43 8.71
CA ILE A 127 -2.31 -1.49 7.74
C ILE A 127 -0.84 -1.18 8.04
N LEU A 128 -0.51 -0.83 9.29
CA LEU A 128 0.85 -0.46 9.68
C LEU A 128 1.83 -1.64 9.61
N ASN A 129 1.35 -2.86 9.83
CA ASN A 129 2.17 -4.08 9.79
C ASN A 129 2.42 -4.58 8.36
N ASN A 130 1.38 -4.56 7.51
CA ASN A 130 1.41 -5.23 6.20
C ASN A 130 1.60 -4.28 5.02
N HIS A 131 1.44 -2.96 5.23
CA HIS A 131 1.51 -1.94 4.19
C HIS A 131 2.55 -0.86 4.48
N LYS A 132 3.74 -1.27 4.92
CA LYS A 132 4.87 -0.36 5.15
C LYS A 132 5.30 0.34 3.85
N GLY A 133 5.41 1.67 3.89
CA GLY A 133 5.83 2.47 2.74
C GLY A 133 4.78 2.64 1.64
N LYS A 134 3.54 2.18 1.87
CA LYS A 134 2.45 2.18 0.90
C LYS A 134 1.42 3.26 1.17
N ILE A 135 0.58 3.56 0.17
CA ILE A 135 -0.56 4.47 0.32
C ILE A 135 -1.85 3.66 0.38
N ILE A 136 -2.60 3.84 1.47
CA ILE A 136 -3.80 3.06 1.77
C ILE A 136 -4.99 3.99 1.88
N LEU A 137 -6.06 3.69 1.14
CA LEU A 137 -7.32 4.42 1.20
C LEU A 137 -8.30 3.69 2.12
N VAL A 138 -8.88 4.40 3.09
CA VAL A 138 -9.84 3.84 4.06
C VAL A 138 -11.13 4.64 4.03
N VAL A 139 -12.26 3.96 3.79
CA VAL A 139 -13.60 4.57 3.88
C VAL A 139 -14.13 4.48 5.30
N ALA A 140 -14.08 5.61 6.00
CA ALA A 140 -14.57 5.72 7.35
C ALA A 140 -16.07 6.08 7.40
N HIS A 141 -16.63 5.90 8.59
CA HIS A 141 -18.00 6.32 8.90
C HIS A 141 -18.04 7.79 9.29
N SER A 142 -19.21 8.42 9.10
CA SER A 142 -19.50 9.78 9.53
C SER A 142 -19.29 10.04 11.03
N ASN A 143 -19.14 8.98 11.83
CA ASN A 143 -18.89 9.05 13.27
C ASN A 143 -17.39 8.97 13.61
N THR A 144 -16.55 8.53 12.67
CA THR A 144 -15.10 8.35 12.85
C THR A 144 -14.28 9.35 12.06
N VAL A 145 -14.83 9.94 10.99
CA VAL A 145 -14.20 10.98 10.19
C VAL A 145 -15.25 12.05 9.83
N PRO A 146 -14.99 13.35 10.10
CA PRO A 146 -15.95 14.44 9.87
C PRO A 146 -16.37 14.59 8.40
#